data_AF-A0A9Q8UW39-F1
#
_entry.id   AF-A0A9Q8UW39-F1
#
_cell.length_a   1.000
_cell.length_b   1.000
_cell.length_c   1.000
_cell.angle_alpha   90.00
_cell.angle_beta   90.00
_cell.angle_gamma   90.00
#
_symmetry.space_group_name_H-M   'P 1'
#
loop_
_entity.id
_entity.type
_entity.pdbx_description
1 polymer ?
#
loop_
_entity_poly.entity_id
_entity_poly.type
_entity_poly.pdbx_seq_one_letter_code
_entity_poly.pdbx_strand_id
1 'polypeptide(L)'
;MADPAVQRLGKRELGRYAYEARMPDSLITELTHEGDPNRISGVVPKLANLIERDQNVEVAYLCTESADQIWKLPDEGAHFCGYRNIQMLWSALYAADHEGVRLGQSRPTVLDLQDMIEQAWDAGFNEHGRVATGGIRNTRKHVGTSEAEGLMLSLSIPCVGRAFDGKEAWKELFDSIETYFSSAAKQSNDGKVRMTGCMPVFLQRPKHSMTVVGFERTLSGKRRLLTFDPAWRPPGDMMKPTSTRPFRWKVAWTLRMYRKSQRYLKRFRAFEALEISGRPGRAQ
;
A
#
# COMPACT_ATOMS: atom_id res chain seq x y z
N MET A 1 6.19 -6.41 35.21
CA MET A 1 6.71 -5.08 34.82
C MET A 1 5.54 -4.30 34.28
N ALA A 2 5.23 -3.13 34.82
CA ALA A 2 4.10 -2.33 34.35
C ALA A 2 4.34 -1.96 32.88
N ASP A 3 3.39 -2.32 32.02
CA ASP A 3 3.36 -1.86 30.64
C ASP A 3 3.40 -0.32 30.66
N PRO A 4 4.38 0.35 30.04
CA PRO A 4 4.39 1.81 29.98
C PRO A 4 3.05 2.27 29.41
N ALA A 5 2.24 2.92 30.26
CA ALA A 5 0.87 3.28 29.93
C ALA A 5 0.81 3.90 28.52
N VAL A 6 0.14 3.20 27.59
CA VAL A 6 0.03 3.61 26.20
C VAL A 6 -0.46 5.06 26.15
N GLN A 7 0.40 5.96 25.69
CA GLN A 7 0.09 7.39 25.66
C GLN A 7 -0.68 7.75 24.39
N ARG A 8 -1.64 8.67 24.53
CA ARG A 8 -2.36 9.25 23.40
C ARG A 8 -1.39 9.96 22.45
N LEU A 9 -1.49 9.64 21.17
CA LEU A 9 -0.69 10.23 20.10
C LEU A 9 -1.16 11.65 19.75
N GLY A 10 -0.28 12.41 19.10
CA GLY A 10 -0.52 13.80 18.75
C GLY A 10 -0.69 14.04 17.25
N LYS A 11 -0.65 15.33 16.88
CA LYS A 11 -0.74 15.77 15.48
C LYS A 11 0.41 15.28 14.60
N ARG A 12 1.52 14.86 15.19
CA ARG A 12 2.69 14.37 14.45
C ARG A 12 2.39 13.01 13.82
N GLU A 13 1.69 12.15 14.54
CA GLU A 13 1.33 10.79 14.11
C GLU A 13 -0.05 10.77 13.43
N LEU A 14 -1.07 11.32 14.08
CA LEU A 14 -2.47 11.22 13.64
C LEU A 14 -2.88 12.29 12.62
N GLY A 15 -1.96 13.19 12.26
CA GLY A 15 -2.23 14.30 11.34
C GLY A 15 -2.97 15.47 12.00
N ARG A 16 -3.40 16.43 11.18
CA ARG A 16 -3.99 17.70 11.67
C ARG A 16 -5.26 17.51 12.51
N TYR A 17 -5.92 16.36 12.35
CA TYR A 17 -7.19 15.97 12.99
C TYR A 17 -7.03 15.00 14.15
N ALA A 18 -5.85 14.92 14.76
CA ALA A 18 -5.55 14.04 15.89
C ALA A 18 -6.59 14.03 17.03
N TYR A 19 -7.24 15.18 17.26
CA TYR A 19 -8.22 15.37 18.34
C TYR A 19 -9.64 15.61 17.81
N GLU A 20 -9.89 15.35 16.54
CA GLU A 20 -11.22 15.44 15.96
C GLU A 20 -12.14 14.39 16.60
N ALA A 21 -13.32 14.83 17.02
CA ALA A 21 -14.38 13.94 17.50
C ALA A 21 -15.18 13.33 16.35
N ARG A 22 -15.44 14.13 15.30
CA ARG A 22 -16.18 13.73 14.10
C ARG A 22 -15.82 14.64 12.93
N MET A 23 -15.72 14.08 11.74
CA MET A 23 -15.51 14.80 10.49
C MET A 23 -16.84 15.37 9.94
N PRO A 24 -16.80 16.32 8.99
CA PRO A 24 -18.02 16.90 8.41
C PRO A 24 -18.90 15.85 7.73
N ASP A 25 -20.23 15.96 7.88
CA ASP A 25 -21.17 14.99 7.29
C ASP A 25 -21.09 14.94 5.76
N SER A 26 -20.74 16.05 5.10
CA SER A 26 -20.51 16.05 3.64
C SER A 26 -19.41 15.08 3.21
N LEU A 27 -18.35 14.96 4.01
CA LEU A 27 -17.24 14.05 3.77
C LEU A 27 -17.63 12.61 4.12
N ILE A 28 -18.42 12.40 5.18
CA ILE A 28 -18.99 11.09 5.49
C ILE A 28 -19.81 10.59 4.30
N THR A 29 -20.70 11.42 3.75
CA THR A 29 -21.48 11.09 2.55
C THR A 29 -20.59 10.75 1.36
N GLU A 30 -19.54 11.54 1.11
CA GLU A 30 -18.59 11.27 0.01
C GLU A 30 -17.88 9.91 0.19
N LEU A 31 -17.44 9.59 1.41
CA LEU A 31 -16.77 8.34 1.74
C LEU A 31 -17.71 7.12 1.74
N THR A 32 -18.98 7.30 2.10
CA THR A 32 -20.01 6.25 2.01
C THR A 32 -20.28 5.84 0.57
N HIS A 33 -20.19 6.79 -0.37
CA HIS A 33 -20.46 6.56 -1.80
C HIS A 33 -19.19 6.37 -2.64
N GLU A 34 -18.04 6.15 -2.00
CA GLU A 34 -16.82 5.87 -2.72
C GLU A 34 -16.91 4.51 -3.45
N GLY A 35 -16.28 4.40 -4.61
CA GLY A 35 -16.41 3.22 -5.45
C GLY A 35 -15.42 3.19 -6.61
N ASP A 36 -15.85 2.69 -7.75
CA ASP A 36 -14.97 2.54 -8.92
C ASP A 36 -14.39 3.84 -9.52
N PRO A 37 -14.97 5.05 -9.37
CA PRO A 37 -14.39 6.27 -9.95
C PRO A 37 -12.96 6.61 -9.50
N ASN A 38 -12.53 6.13 -8.31
CA ASN A 38 -11.17 6.31 -7.80
C ASN A 38 -10.34 5.02 -7.79
N ARG A 39 -10.67 4.07 -8.67
CA ARG A 39 -10.04 2.77 -8.82
C ARG A 39 -9.58 2.53 -10.26
N ILE A 40 -8.50 1.77 -10.42
CA ILE A 40 -8.17 1.14 -11.70
C ILE A 40 -7.49 -0.21 -11.50
N SER A 41 -7.94 -1.20 -12.26
CA SER A 41 -7.38 -2.55 -12.31
C SER A 41 -6.38 -2.73 -13.44
N GLY A 42 -5.55 -3.77 -13.35
CA GLY A 42 -4.61 -4.14 -14.42
C GLY A 42 -3.44 -3.18 -14.58
N VAL A 43 -3.12 -2.39 -13.54
CA VAL A 43 -1.96 -1.48 -13.54
C VAL A 43 -0.65 -2.25 -13.48
N VAL A 44 -0.58 -3.32 -12.68
CA VAL A 44 0.64 -4.14 -12.52
C VAL A 44 1.08 -4.79 -13.85
N PRO A 45 0.21 -5.48 -14.62
CA PRO A 45 0.57 -5.98 -15.95
C PRO A 45 1.03 -4.89 -16.93
N LYS A 46 0.42 -3.70 -16.89
CA LYS A 46 0.85 -2.57 -17.73
C LYS A 46 2.24 -2.08 -17.32
N LEU A 47 2.50 -1.97 -16.02
CA LEU A 47 3.84 -1.62 -15.52
C LEU A 47 4.87 -2.65 -15.97
N ALA A 48 4.57 -3.95 -15.86
CA ALA A 48 5.43 -5.02 -16.35
C ALA A 48 5.77 -4.80 -17.84
N ASN A 49 4.78 -4.54 -18.69
CA ASN A 49 5.00 -4.29 -20.12
C ASN A 49 5.86 -3.06 -20.41
N LEU A 50 5.67 -1.96 -19.66
CA LEU A 50 6.46 -0.75 -19.81
C LEU A 50 7.91 -0.94 -19.34
N ILE A 51 8.10 -1.65 -18.23
CA ILE A 51 9.41 -1.93 -17.64
C ILE A 51 10.20 -2.90 -18.52
N GLU A 52 9.55 -3.91 -19.12
CA GLU A 52 10.21 -4.86 -20.03
C GLU A 52 10.90 -4.13 -21.20
N ARG A 53 10.34 -3.00 -21.64
CA ARG A 53 10.89 -2.16 -22.72
C ARG A 53 11.93 -1.13 -22.25
N ASP A 54 12.12 -0.95 -20.94
CA ASP A 54 13.07 0.02 -20.40
C ASP A 54 14.49 -0.54 -20.41
N GLN A 55 15.33 -0.09 -21.35
CA GLN A 55 16.70 -0.58 -21.56
C GLN A 55 17.63 -0.39 -20.35
N ASN A 56 17.28 0.47 -19.39
CA ASN A 56 18.11 0.71 -18.21
C ASN A 56 17.80 -0.24 -17.04
N VAL A 57 16.73 -1.04 -17.13
CA VAL A 57 16.37 -2.02 -16.10
C VAL A 57 17.11 -3.33 -16.35
N GLU A 58 17.77 -3.83 -15.31
CA GLU A 58 18.45 -5.13 -15.30
C GLU A 58 17.47 -6.24 -14.92
N VAL A 59 16.71 -6.03 -13.84
CA VAL A 59 15.69 -6.95 -13.36
C VAL A 59 14.62 -6.16 -12.62
N ALA A 60 13.37 -6.61 -12.74
CA ALA A 60 12.26 -6.13 -11.93
C ALA A 60 11.42 -7.29 -11.41
N TYR A 61 10.90 -7.14 -10.21
CA TYR A 61 9.99 -8.07 -9.57
C TYR A 61 8.69 -7.33 -9.28
N LEU A 62 7.55 -7.88 -9.69
CA LEU A 62 6.24 -7.29 -9.39
C LEU A 62 5.38 -8.26 -8.60
N CYS A 63 4.49 -7.72 -7.77
CA CYS A 63 3.48 -8.45 -7.01
C CYS A 63 2.46 -9.15 -7.93
N THR A 64 1.41 -9.73 -7.36
CA THR A 64 0.25 -10.24 -8.09
C THR A 64 -0.32 -9.18 -9.06
N GLU A 65 -0.83 -9.66 -10.19
CA GLU A 65 -1.42 -8.83 -11.25
C GLU A 65 -2.71 -8.13 -10.82
N SER A 66 -3.38 -8.69 -9.81
CA SER A 66 -4.70 -8.28 -9.35
C SER A 66 -4.70 -7.08 -8.41
N ALA A 67 -3.54 -6.55 -8.02
CA ALA A 67 -3.49 -5.36 -7.18
C ALA A 67 -4.03 -4.15 -7.95
N ASP A 68 -5.11 -3.56 -7.43
CA ASP A 68 -5.68 -2.34 -7.99
C ASP A 68 -4.96 -1.11 -7.47
N GLN A 69 -4.92 -0.07 -8.30
CA GLN A 69 -4.53 1.26 -7.83
C GLN A 69 -5.76 2.03 -7.40
N ILE A 70 -5.72 2.53 -6.18
CA ILE A 70 -6.75 3.38 -5.59
C ILE A 70 -6.12 4.72 -5.21
N TRP A 71 -6.82 5.82 -5.48
CA TRP A 71 -6.37 7.17 -5.14
C TRP A 71 -7.45 7.95 -4.39
N LYS A 72 -7.05 9.09 -3.84
CA LYS A 72 -7.94 9.96 -3.08
C LYS A 72 -9.09 10.52 -3.91
N LEU A 73 -10.25 10.72 -3.28
CA LEU A 73 -11.34 11.51 -3.83
C LEU A 73 -10.96 13.01 -3.88
N PRO A 74 -11.64 13.82 -4.71
CA PRO A 74 -11.32 15.24 -4.88
C PRO A 74 -11.31 16.03 -3.56
N ASP A 75 -12.32 15.84 -2.70
CA ASP A 75 -12.56 16.70 -1.54
C ASP A 75 -12.16 16.06 -0.20
N GLU A 76 -11.66 14.83 -0.20
CA GLU A 76 -11.27 14.11 1.03
C GLU A 76 -10.01 14.67 1.73
N GLY A 77 -9.20 15.46 1.02
CA GLY A 77 -7.93 16.00 1.53
C GLY A 77 -6.74 15.04 1.42
N ALA A 78 -5.88 15.00 2.44
CA ALA A 78 -4.62 14.23 2.44
C ALA A 78 -4.53 13.23 3.60
N HIS A 79 -5.67 12.89 4.20
CA HIS A 79 -5.72 12.26 5.53
C HIS A 79 -5.91 10.74 5.46
N PHE A 80 -6.45 10.24 4.34
CA PHE A 80 -6.89 8.86 4.23
C PHE A 80 -5.90 7.92 3.53
N CYS A 81 -4.64 8.34 3.34
CA CYS A 81 -3.65 7.53 2.62
C CYS A 81 -3.51 6.11 3.20
N GLY A 82 -3.50 5.94 4.52
CA GLY A 82 -3.47 4.63 5.18
C GLY A 82 -4.64 3.74 4.75
N TYR A 83 -5.86 4.25 4.84
CA TYR A 83 -7.06 3.53 4.40
C TYR A 83 -7.01 3.18 2.90
N ARG A 84 -6.59 4.10 2.02
CA ARG A 84 -6.45 3.82 0.58
C ARG A 84 -5.44 2.70 0.31
N ASN A 85 -4.34 2.65 1.05
CA ASN A 85 -3.35 1.58 0.91
C ASN A 85 -3.88 0.24 1.45
N ILE A 86 -4.65 0.25 2.54
CA ILE A 86 -5.37 -0.95 3.03
C ILE A 86 -6.36 -1.45 1.96
N GLN A 87 -7.13 -0.57 1.31
CA GLN A 87 -8.00 -0.96 0.20
C GLN A 87 -7.23 -1.59 -0.97
N MET A 88 -6.02 -1.11 -1.27
CA MET A 88 -5.18 -1.73 -2.31
C MET A 88 -4.68 -3.12 -1.91
N LEU A 89 -4.30 -3.33 -0.64
CA LEU A 89 -4.02 -4.68 -0.13
C LEU A 89 -5.27 -5.58 -0.22
N TRP A 90 -6.42 -5.06 0.18
CA TRP A 90 -7.71 -5.75 0.13
C TRP A 90 -8.06 -6.22 -1.28
N SER A 91 -7.85 -5.37 -2.30
CA SER A 91 -8.13 -5.73 -3.70
C SER A 91 -7.36 -6.96 -4.16
N ALA A 92 -6.09 -7.07 -3.78
CA ALA A 92 -5.25 -8.22 -4.11
C ALA A 92 -5.69 -9.47 -3.35
N LEU A 93 -6.09 -9.33 -2.07
CA LEU A 93 -6.58 -10.44 -1.24
C LEU A 93 -7.91 -10.98 -1.75
N TYR A 94 -8.81 -10.07 -2.13
CA TYR A 94 -10.13 -10.42 -2.64
C TYR A 94 -10.02 -11.15 -3.98
N ALA A 95 -9.17 -10.67 -4.88
CA ALA A 95 -8.89 -11.38 -6.13
C ALA A 95 -8.17 -12.72 -5.95
N ALA A 96 -7.51 -12.93 -4.81
CA ALA A 96 -6.90 -14.20 -4.41
C ALA A 96 -7.90 -15.16 -3.72
N ASP A 97 -9.18 -14.80 -3.63
CA ASP A 97 -10.23 -15.52 -2.91
C ASP A 97 -9.86 -15.84 -1.45
N HIS A 98 -9.12 -14.94 -0.77
CA HIS A 98 -8.73 -15.18 0.61
C HIS A 98 -9.96 -15.18 1.53
N GLU A 99 -10.11 -16.22 2.35
CA GLU A 99 -11.30 -16.46 3.17
C GLU A 99 -11.68 -15.26 4.05
N GLY A 100 -10.69 -14.66 4.73
CA GLY A 100 -10.89 -13.49 5.59
C GLY A 100 -11.46 -12.24 4.91
N VAL A 101 -11.41 -12.13 3.57
CA VAL A 101 -12.04 -11.02 2.82
C VAL A 101 -13.20 -11.46 1.94
N ARG A 102 -13.30 -12.77 1.62
CA ARG A 102 -14.30 -13.35 0.72
C ARG A 102 -15.74 -13.17 1.21
N LEU A 103 -15.95 -13.26 2.52
CA LEU A 103 -17.28 -13.13 3.13
C LEU A 103 -17.76 -11.68 3.21
N GLY A 104 -16.88 -10.72 2.93
CA GLY A 104 -17.18 -9.30 2.97
C GLY A 104 -17.49 -8.71 1.59
N GLN A 105 -17.39 -7.40 1.54
CA GLN A 105 -17.49 -6.63 0.31
C GLN A 105 -16.18 -6.67 -0.49
N SER A 106 -16.31 -6.61 -1.82
CA SER A 106 -15.17 -6.59 -2.76
C SER A 106 -14.23 -5.41 -2.53
N ARG A 107 -14.76 -4.33 -1.95
CA ARG A 107 -14.00 -3.15 -1.54
C ARG A 107 -14.65 -2.48 -0.33
N PRO A 108 -14.04 -2.55 0.86
CA PRO A 108 -14.52 -1.80 2.01
C PRO A 108 -14.29 -0.31 1.83
N THR A 109 -15.27 0.50 2.24
CA THR A 109 -15.11 1.96 2.28
C THR A 109 -14.13 2.37 3.39
N VAL A 110 -13.69 3.63 3.40
CA VAL A 110 -12.93 4.18 4.53
C VAL A 110 -13.69 4.03 5.86
N LEU A 111 -15.02 4.20 5.85
CA LEU A 111 -15.84 4.07 7.06
C LEU A 111 -15.91 2.62 7.54
N ASP A 112 -16.08 1.67 6.62
CA ASP A 112 -16.03 0.24 6.95
C ASP A 112 -14.67 -0.14 7.54
N LEU A 113 -13.58 0.35 6.95
CA LEU A 113 -12.24 0.10 7.47
C LEU A 113 -12.07 0.68 8.88
N GLN A 114 -12.61 1.87 9.17
CA GLN A 114 -12.60 2.42 10.53
C GLN A 114 -13.31 1.48 11.51
N ASP A 115 -14.50 1.01 11.14
CA ASP A 115 -15.27 0.09 11.99
C ASP A 115 -14.56 -1.25 12.19
N MET A 116 -14.00 -1.82 11.15
CA MET A 116 -13.27 -3.10 11.21
C MET A 116 -11.99 -2.99 12.03
N ILE A 117 -11.22 -1.90 11.89
CA ILE A 117 -10.03 -1.65 12.72
C ILE A 117 -10.44 -1.49 14.19
N GLU A 118 -11.51 -0.75 14.47
CA GLU A 118 -11.99 -0.62 15.84
C GLU A 118 -12.46 -1.97 16.40
N GLN A 119 -13.15 -2.80 15.62
CA GLN A 119 -13.54 -4.15 16.04
C GLN A 119 -12.32 -5.04 16.30
N ALA A 120 -11.26 -4.92 15.49
CA ALA A 120 -10.00 -5.63 15.71
C ALA A 120 -9.37 -5.26 17.06
N TRP A 121 -9.38 -3.97 17.41
CA TRP A 121 -8.93 -3.51 18.73
C TRP A 121 -9.79 -4.07 19.86
N ASP A 122 -11.11 -4.10 19.71
CA ASP A 122 -12.02 -4.69 20.72
C ASP A 122 -11.80 -6.20 20.89
N ALA A 123 -11.31 -6.88 19.85
CA ALA A 123 -10.93 -8.29 19.87
C ALA A 123 -9.49 -8.55 20.36
N GLY A 124 -8.76 -7.51 20.82
CA GLY A 124 -7.42 -7.63 21.39
C GLY A 124 -6.26 -7.55 20.39
N PHE A 125 -6.53 -7.30 19.10
CA PHE A 125 -5.47 -7.15 18.10
C PHE A 125 -4.99 -5.70 18.06
N ASN A 126 -3.71 -5.46 18.36
CA ASN A 126 -3.12 -4.12 18.41
C ASN A 126 -3.97 -3.11 19.20
N GLU A 127 -4.56 -3.56 20.31
CA GLU A 127 -5.54 -2.81 21.12
C GLU A 127 -5.03 -1.46 21.63
N HIS A 128 -3.70 -1.29 21.74
CA HIS A 128 -3.05 -0.02 22.05
C HIS A 128 -3.50 1.12 21.10
N GLY A 129 -3.86 0.80 19.85
CA GLY A 129 -4.39 1.75 18.87
C GLY A 129 -5.64 2.48 19.35
N ARG A 130 -6.51 1.81 20.12
CA ARG A 130 -7.71 2.42 20.73
C ARG A 130 -7.34 3.64 21.58
N VAL A 131 -6.37 3.44 22.49
CA VAL A 131 -5.91 4.47 23.44
C VAL A 131 -5.06 5.52 22.73
N ALA A 132 -4.14 5.06 21.88
CA ALA A 132 -3.22 5.90 21.13
C ALA A 132 -3.97 6.91 20.23
N THR A 133 -5.06 6.50 19.58
CA THR A 133 -5.84 7.35 18.67
C THR A 133 -7.02 8.06 19.36
N GLY A 134 -7.50 7.51 20.48
CA GLY A 134 -8.79 7.88 21.08
C GLY A 134 -9.97 7.58 20.15
N GLY A 135 -9.91 6.46 19.42
CA GLY A 135 -10.89 6.05 18.40
C GLY A 135 -10.67 6.73 17.04
N ILE A 136 -11.10 6.10 15.96
CA ILE A 136 -10.96 6.61 14.58
C ILE A 136 -12.28 6.72 13.82
N ARG A 137 -13.36 6.10 14.30
CA ARG A 137 -14.70 6.16 13.69
C ARG A 137 -15.15 7.58 13.37
N ASN A 138 -15.56 7.79 12.13
CA ASN A 138 -16.02 9.07 11.62
C ASN A 138 -15.02 10.22 11.82
N THR A 139 -13.72 9.94 11.91
CA THR A 139 -12.68 10.97 12.00
C THR A 139 -11.76 10.98 10.78
N ARG A 140 -10.97 12.03 10.65
CA ARG A 140 -9.90 12.15 9.64
C ARG A 140 -8.52 11.81 10.21
N LYS A 141 -8.46 11.02 11.28
CA LYS A 141 -7.19 10.60 11.88
C LYS A 141 -6.47 9.66 10.93
N HIS A 142 -5.16 9.89 10.79
CA HIS A 142 -4.31 8.99 10.03
C HIS A 142 -4.27 7.61 10.70
N VAL A 143 -4.14 6.58 9.86
CA VAL A 143 -3.82 5.21 10.26
C VAL A 143 -2.54 4.78 9.57
N GLY A 144 -1.82 3.84 10.19
CA GLY A 144 -0.53 3.33 9.72
C GLY A 144 -0.44 1.82 9.78
N THR A 145 0.79 1.33 9.95
CA THR A 145 1.11 -0.09 9.94
C THR A 145 0.40 -0.86 11.06
N SER A 146 0.34 -0.29 12.27
CA SER A 146 -0.31 -0.94 13.43
C SER A 146 -1.80 -1.22 13.18
N GLU A 147 -2.53 -0.26 12.62
CA GLU A 147 -3.94 -0.44 12.27
C GLU A 147 -4.13 -1.45 11.14
N ALA A 148 -3.30 -1.37 10.10
CA ALA A 148 -3.34 -2.32 8.99
C ALA A 148 -3.03 -3.75 9.47
N GLU A 149 -2.03 -3.93 10.32
CA GLU A 149 -1.66 -5.23 10.88
C GLU A 149 -2.76 -5.79 11.77
N GLY A 150 -3.31 -4.98 12.69
CA GLY A 150 -4.40 -5.39 13.58
C GLY A 150 -5.61 -5.90 12.79
N LEU A 151 -5.99 -5.18 11.73
CA LEU A 151 -7.06 -5.60 10.83
C LEU A 151 -6.77 -6.92 10.11
N MET A 152 -5.56 -7.08 9.56
CA MET A 152 -5.20 -8.31 8.84
C MET A 152 -5.22 -9.52 9.79
N LEU A 153 -4.65 -9.36 10.98
CA LEU A 153 -4.63 -10.42 12.00
C LEU A 153 -6.04 -10.77 12.49
N SER A 154 -6.93 -9.79 12.69
CA SER A 154 -8.32 -10.08 13.10
C SER A 154 -9.10 -10.86 12.04
N LEU A 155 -8.68 -10.77 10.77
CA LEU A 155 -9.25 -11.52 9.64
C LEU A 155 -8.51 -12.83 9.36
N SER A 156 -7.62 -13.26 10.27
CA SER A 156 -6.78 -14.45 10.12
C SER A 156 -5.91 -14.41 8.85
N ILE A 157 -5.50 -13.21 8.40
CA ILE A 157 -4.57 -13.02 7.29
C ILE A 157 -3.16 -12.93 7.88
N PRO A 158 -2.27 -13.88 7.60
CA PRO A 158 -0.91 -13.84 8.11
C PRO A 158 -0.15 -12.63 7.56
N CYS A 159 0.45 -11.83 8.44
CA CYS A 159 1.21 -10.65 8.05
C CYS A 159 2.37 -10.40 9.03
N VAL A 160 3.35 -9.62 8.59
CA VAL A 160 4.53 -9.25 9.37
C VAL A 160 4.80 -7.76 9.22
N GLY A 161 4.64 -7.01 10.32
CA GLY A 161 5.12 -5.64 10.44
C GLY A 161 6.64 -5.60 10.67
N ARG A 162 7.34 -4.72 9.95
CA ARG A 162 8.77 -4.44 10.12
C ARG A 162 8.98 -2.93 10.25
N ALA A 163 9.73 -2.51 11.26
CA ALA A 163 10.14 -1.12 11.43
C ALA A 163 11.63 -0.95 11.07
N PHE A 164 11.95 0.16 10.41
CA PHE A 164 13.31 0.55 10.03
C PHE A 164 13.55 1.97 10.51
N ASP A 165 14.58 2.21 11.33
CA ASP A 165 14.91 3.53 11.86
C ASP A 165 16.41 3.85 11.66
N GLY A 166 16.74 5.13 11.63
CA GLY A 166 18.08 5.66 11.54
C GLY A 166 18.44 6.18 10.15
N LYS A 167 19.72 6.55 10.01
CA LYS A 167 20.26 7.13 8.75
C LYS A 167 20.25 6.14 7.59
N GLU A 168 20.32 4.84 7.90
CA GLU A 168 20.41 3.75 6.93
C GLU A 168 19.09 2.97 6.78
N ALA A 169 18.00 3.41 7.43
CA ALA A 169 16.68 2.78 7.35
C ALA A 169 16.20 2.56 5.90
N TRP A 170 16.55 3.48 4.99
CA TRP A 170 16.22 3.34 3.57
C TRP A 170 16.96 2.18 2.89
N LYS A 171 18.17 1.81 3.33
CA LYS A 171 18.91 0.65 2.81
C LYS A 171 18.26 -0.64 3.29
N GLU A 172 18.02 -0.73 4.58
CA GLU A 172 17.38 -1.89 5.22
C GLU A 172 15.99 -2.15 4.63
N LEU A 173 15.21 -1.08 4.40
CA LEU A 173 13.95 -1.17 3.68
C LEU A 173 14.13 -1.75 2.27
N PHE A 174 15.12 -1.28 1.49
CA PHE A 174 15.37 -1.85 0.17
C PHE A 174 15.78 -3.32 0.25
N ASP A 175 16.64 -3.68 1.20
CA ASP A 175 17.12 -5.06 1.38
C ASP A 175 15.94 -5.99 1.74
N SER A 176 15.05 -5.55 2.64
CA SER A 176 13.83 -6.29 3.02
C SER A 176 12.88 -6.49 1.84
N ILE A 177 12.50 -5.40 1.17
CA ILE A 177 11.52 -5.45 0.07
C ILE A 177 12.06 -6.23 -1.13
N GLU A 178 13.36 -6.08 -1.42
CA GLU A 178 13.98 -6.88 -2.46
C GLU A 178 13.94 -8.36 -2.14
N THR A 179 14.30 -8.74 -0.91
CA THR A 179 14.25 -10.13 -0.45
C THR A 179 12.83 -10.68 -0.54
N TYR A 180 11.83 -9.90 -0.10
CA TYR A 180 10.41 -10.27 -0.16
C TYR A 180 9.97 -10.66 -1.58
N PHE A 181 10.26 -9.81 -2.58
CA PHE A 181 9.84 -10.09 -3.96
C PHE A 181 10.74 -11.11 -4.68
N SER A 182 12.06 -11.02 -4.51
CA SER A 182 13.00 -11.87 -5.23
C SER A 182 12.96 -13.33 -4.78
N SER A 183 12.72 -13.61 -3.50
CA SER A 183 12.65 -14.97 -2.96
C SER A 183 11.46 -15.77 -3.51
N ALA A 184 10.39 -15.10 -3.92
CA ALA A 184 9.23 -15.73 -4.53
C ALA A 184 9.30 -15.84 -6.05
N ALA A 185 10.25 -15.16 -6.68
CA ALA A 185 10.42 -15.22 -8.12
C ALA A 185 10.88 -16.63 -8.52
N LYS A 186 10.07 -17.30 -9.34
CA LYS A 186 10.54 -18.51 -10.01
C LYS A 186 11.67 -18.12 -10.96
N GLN A 187 12.65 -19.00 -11.15
CA GLN A 187 13.61 -18.85 -12.24
C GLN A 187 12.82 -18.93 -13.56
N SER A 188 12.45 -17.77 -14.13
CA SER A 188 11.90 -17.70 -15.47
C SER A 188 13.05 -17.52 -16.46
N ASN A 189 13.00 -18.27 -17.56
CA ASN A 189 13.95 -18.14 -18.66
C ASN A 189 13.58 -17.03 -19.66
N ASP A 190 12.46 -16.33 -19.46
CA ASP A 190 11.99 -15.26 -20.34
C ASP A 190 11.88 -13.92 -19.61
N GLY A 191 12.51 -12.89 -20.17
CA GLY A 191 12.38 -11.49 -19.80
C GLY A 191 13.11 -11.04 -18.52
N LYS A 192 13.22 -9.71 -18.36
CA LYS A 192 13.80 -9.11 -17.13
C LYS A 192 12.76 -8.82 -16.05
N VAL A 193 11.48 -8.81 -16.40
CA VAL A 193 10.38 -8.64 -15.46
C VAL A 193 9.89 -10.00 -14.96
N ARG A 194 9.86 -10.16 -13.63
CA ARG A 194 9.45 -11.38 -12.93
C ARG A 194 8.16 -11.11 -12.16
N MET A 195 7.07 -11.75 -12.60
CA MET A 195 5.81 -11.76 -11.86
C MET A 195 5.89 -12.77 -10.72
N THR A 196 5.89 -12.27 -9.48
CA THR A 196 6.18 -13.08 -8.29
C THR A 196 4.96 -13.79 -7.72
N GLY A 197 3.77 -13.25 -7.96
CA GLY A 197 2.55 -13.65 -7.27
C GLY A 197 2.51 -13.25 -5.79
N CYS A 198 3.52 -12.55 -5.26
CA CYS A 198 3.48 -12.01 -3.90
C CYS A 198 2.36 -10.99 -3.74
N MET A 199 1.93 -10.79 -2.50
CA MET A 199 1.05 -9.68 -2.17
C MET A 199 1.79 -8.34 -2.28
N PRO A 200 1.08 -7.24 -2.57
CA PRO A 200 1.65 -5.91 -2.39
C PRO A 200 1.98 -5.66 -0.90
N VAL A 201 2.91 -4.73 -0.65
CA VAL A 201 3.39 -4.39 0.70
C VAL A 201 2.92 -3.00 1.08
N PHE A 202 2.28 -2.84 2.24
CA PHE A 202 1.98 -1.50 2.77
C PHE A 202 3.28 -0.87 3.28
N LEU A 203 3.55 0.37 2.90
CA LEU A 203 4.74 1.11 3.30
C LEU A 203 4.35 2.42 3.96
N GLN A 204 4.64 2.53 5.25
CA GLN A 204 4.54 3.77 6.01
C GLN A 204 5.88 4.52 5.97
N ARG A 205 5.80 5.83 5.77
CA ARG A 205 6.88 6.78 6.12
C ARG A 205 6.28 7.96 6.90
N PRO A 206 7.08 8.86 7.48
CA PRO A 206 6.55 10.00 8.22
C PRO A 206 5.54 10.80 7.39
N LYS A 207 4.30 10.91 7.89
CA LYS A 207 3.17 11.67 7.33
C LYS A 207 2.54 11.13 6.03
N HIS A 208 2.92 9.94 5.53
CA HIS A 208 2.31 9.38 4.32
C HIS A 208 2.56 7.87 4.21
N SER A 209 1.62 7.15 3.66
CA SER A 209 1.79 5.75 3.28
C SER A 209 1.58 5.53 1.78
N MET A 210 2.14 4.44 1.27
CA MET A 210 2.02 3.98 -0.11
C MET A 210 1.93 2.46 -0.13
N THR A 211 1.56 1.89 -1.28
CA THR A 211 1.58 0.45 -1.50
C THR A 211 2.72 0.12 -2.45
N VAL A 212 3.67 -0.71 -2.03
CA VAL A 212 4.75 -1.22 -2.88
C VAL A 212 4.23 -2.42 -3.67
N VAL A 213 4.29 -2.31 -5.00
CA VAL A 213 3.83 -3.32 -5.95
C VAL A 213 4.98 -4.02 -6.67
N GLY A 214 6.21 -3.68 -6.31
CA GLY A 214 7.39 -4.32 -6.87
C GLY A 214 8.69 -3.58 -6.57
N PHE A 215 9.74 -4.09 -7.18
CA PHE A 215 11.11 -3.66 -6.98
C PHE A 215 11.88 -3.77 -8.30
N GLU A 216 12.74 -2.80 -8.61
CA GLU A 216 13.63 -2.89 -9.77
C GLU A 216 15.08 -2.55 -9.43
N ARG A 217 16.00 -3.24 -10.11
CA ARG A 217 17.42 -2.87 -10.23
C ARG A 217 17.71 -2.40 -11.65
N THR A 218 18.48 -1.34 -11.75
CA THR A 218 19.02 -0.86 -13.03
C THR A 218 20.36 -1.51 -13.32
N LEU A 219 20.79 -1.51 -14.58
CA LEU A 219 22.13 -1.96 -15.00
C LEU A 219 23.28 -1.24 -14.25
N SER A 220 23.04 -0.02 -13.75
CA SER A 220 24.01 0.73 -12.93
C SER A 220 24.02 0.34 -11.44
N GLY A 221 23.29 -0.70 -11.04
CA GLY A 221 23.11 -1.14 -9.65
C GLY A 221 22.16 -0.28 -8.80
N LYS A 222 21.57 0.79 -9.35
CA LYS A 222 20.58 1.61 -8.63
C LYS A 222 19.29 0.82 -8.39
N ARG A 223 18.72 1.02 -7.21
CA ARG A 223 17.50 0.37 -6.72
C ARG A 223 16.32 1.33 -6.70
N ARG A 224 15.12 0.86 -7.02
CA ARG A 224 13.88 1.63 -6.92
C ARG A 224 12.74 0.73 -6.46
N LEU A 225 11.85 1.29 -5.65
CA LEU A 225 10.56 0.68 -5.37
C LEU A 225 9.57 1.07 -6.47
N LEU A 226 8.70 0.14 -6.84
CA LEU A 226 7.52 0.40 -7.66
C LEU A 226 6.33 0.54 -6.72
N THR A 227 5.61 1.67 -6.78
CA THR A 227 4.60 1.99 -5.77
C THR A 227 3.33 2.55 -6.38
N PHE A 228 2.18 2.15 -5.83
CA PHE A 228 0.96 2.92 -5.90
C PHE A 228 0.95 3.95 -4.77
N ASP A 229 0.71 5.21 -5.13
CA ASP A 229 0.71 6.33 -4.21
C ASP A 229 -0.68 6.98 -4.27
N PRO A 230 -1.50 6.84 -3.20
CA PRO A 230 -2.91 7.23 -3.25
C PRO A 230 -3.11 8.75 -3.36
N ALA A 231 -2.05 9.54 -3.21
CA ALA A 231 -2.11 10.98 -3.46
C ALA A 231 -2.32 11.33 -4.95
N TRP A 232 -2.04 10.39 -5.86
CA TRP A 232 -2.02 10.66 -7.30
C TRP A 232 -2.98 9.76 -8.07
N ARG A 233 -3.79 10.41 -8.92
CA ARG A 233 -4.53 9.73 -9.98
C ARG A 233 -3.53 9.09 -10.98
N PRO A 234 -3.79 7.87 -11.48
CA PRO A 234 -2.95 7.24 -12.48
C PRO A 234 -2.77 8.13 -13.73
N PRO A 235 -1.57 8.17 -14.34
CA PRO A 235 -1.36 8.74 -15.67
C PRO A 235 -2.40 8.28 -16.68
N GLY A 236 -2.84 9.17 -17.58
CA GLY A 236 -3.86 8.84 -18.58
C GLY A 236 -3.49 7.65 -19.48
N ASP A 237 -2.19 7.40 -19.72
CA ASP A 237 -1.74 6.23 -20.47
C ASP A 237 -1.96 4.91 -19.73
N MET A 238 -2.02 4.93 -18.39
CA MET A 238 -2.38 3.75 -17.58
C MET A 238 -3.88 3.45 -17.65
N MET A 239 -4.70 4.43 -18.02
CA MET A 239 -6.15 4.26 -18.23
C MET A 239 -6.49 3.75 -19.63
N LYS A 240 -5.55 3.81 -20.58
CA LYS A 240 -5.76 3.33 -21.95
C LYS A 240 -5.56 1.80 -22.05
N PRO A 241 -6.11 1.15 -23.08
CA PRO A 241 -5.81 -0.26 -23.36
C PRO A 241 -4.31 -0.50 -23.56
N THR A 242 -3.83 -1.68 -23.15
CA THR A 242 -2.41 -2.08 -23.25
C THR A 242 -1.89 -2.13 -24.69
N SER A 243 -2.80 -2.25 -25.68
CA SER A 243 -2.48 -2.18 -27.11
C SER A 243 -1.95 -0.80 -27.55
N THR A 244 -2.24 0.26 -26.78
CA THR A 244 -1.77 1.60 -27.09
C THR A 244 -0.26 1.72 -26.84
N ARG A 245 0.47 2.25 -27.83
CA ARG A 245 1.92 2.51 -27.72
C ARG A 245 2.16 4.00 -27.45
N PRO A 246 2.35 4.41 -26.19
CA PRO A 246 2.65 5.80 -25.88
C PRO A 246 4.05 6.19 -26.38
N PHE A 247 4.24 7.48 -26.65
CA PHE A 247 5.55 8.05 -26.97
C PHE A 247 6.57 7.78 -25.86
N ARG A 248 7.85 7.61 -26.22
CA ARG A 248 8.94 7.27 -25.26
C ARG A 248 9.00 8.20 -24.05
N TRP A 249 8.83 9.51 -24.25
CA TRP A 249 8.87 10.48 -23.16
C TRP A 249 7.68 10.31 -22.20
N LYS A 250 6.50 9.93 -22.69
CA LYS A 250 5.33 9.63 -21.86
C LYS A 250 5.55 8.37 -21.04
N VAL A 251 6.17 7.33 -21.62
CA VAL A 251 6.57 6.13 -20.87
C VAL A 251 7.51 6.50 -19.73
N ALA A 252 8.55 7.29 -20.01
CA ALA A 252 9.50 7.73 -18.99
C ALA A 252 8.82 8.53 -17.87
N TRP A 253 7.89 9.43 -18.20
CA TRP A 253 7.11 10.19 -17.23
C TRP A 253 6.18 9.30 -16.40
N THR A 254 5.46 8.38 -17.05
CA THR A 254 4.58 7.41 -16.39
C THR A 254 5.37 6.56 -15.40
N LEU A 255 6.46 5.92 -15.83
CA LEU A 255 7.31 5.11 -14.94
C LEU A 255 7.88 5.93 -13.78
N ARG A 256 8.21 7.21 -13.99
CA ARG A 256 8.69 8.10 -12.93
C ARG A 256 7.66 8.31 -11.81
N MET A 257 6.36 8.30 -12.11
CA MET A 257 5.30 8.42 -11.11
C MET A 257 5.25 7.21 -10.17
N TYR A 258 5.51 6.01 -10.71
CA TYR A 258 5.51 4.76 -9.97
C TYR A 258 6.85 4.43 -9.28
N ARG A 259 7.96 5.05 -9.70
CA ARG A 259 9.31 4.74 -9.18
C ARG A 259 9.68 5.63 -8.01
N LYS A 260 9.90 5.04 -6.83
CA LYS A 260 10.52 5.70 -5.68
C LYS A 260 12.00 5.32 -5.61
N SER A 261 12.86 6.29 -5.91
CA SER A 261 14.31 6.11 -5.96
C SER A 261 14.97 6.13 -4.58
N GLN A 262 16.21 5.68 -4.49
CA GLN A 262 17.06 5.88 -3.32
C GLN A 262 17.12 7.36 -2.88
N ARG A 263 17.22 8.30 -3.83
CA ARG A 263 17.20 9.75 -3.53
C ARG A 263 15.85 10.19 -2.92
N TYR A 264 14.75 9.54 -3.28
CA TYR A 264 13.47 9.78 -2.64
C TYR A 264 13.46 9.31 -1.20
N LEU A 265 13.83 8.05 -0.96
CA LEU A 265 13.72 7.43 0.37
C LEU A 265 14.75 7.97 1.38
N LYS A 266 15.96 8.36 0.95
CA LYS A 266 16.99 8.99 1.81
C LYS A 266 16.53 10.24 2.58
N ARG A 267 15.40 10.83 2.21
CA ARG A 267 14.82 12.01 2.90
C ARG A 267 14.16 11.65 4.22
N PHE A 268 13.88 10.38 4.47
CA PHE A 268 13.21 9.90 5.67
C PHE A 268 14.17 9.02 6.47
N ARG A 269 13.97 9.03 7.79
CA ARG A 269 14.79 8.26 8.76
C ARG A 269 14.01 7.12 9.42
N ALA A 270 12.74 6.99 9.11
CA ALA A 270 11.87 5.97 9.67
C ALA A 270 10.96 5.44 8.57
N PHE A 271 10.77 4.14 8.56
CA PHE A 271 9.83 3.43 7.71
C PHE A 271 9.21 2.29 8.49
N GLU A 272 8.01 1.91 8.10
CA GLU A 272 7.44 0.64 8.50
C GLU A 272 6.86 -0.03 7.26
N ALA A 273 6.97 -1.36 7.17
CA ALA A 273 6.41 -2.15 6.09
C ALA A 273 5.54 -3.27 6.67
N LEU A 274 4.37 -3.50 6.09
CA LEU A 274 3.52 -4.65 6.39
C LEU A 274 3.53 -5.60 5.19
N GLU A 275 4.16 -6.75 5.39
CA GLU A 275 4.27 -7.82 4.41
C GLU A 275 3.15 -8.85 4.68
N ILE A 276 2.22 -9.04 3.74
CA ILE A 276 1.27 -10.16 3.84
C ILE A 276 2.01 -11.46 3.50
N SER A 277 1.91 -12.41 4.43
CA SER A 277 2.54 -13.72 4.35
C SER A 277 1.61 -14.71 3.64
N GLY A 278 2.12 -15.40 2.63
CA GLY A 278 1.35 -16.36 1.83
C GLY A 278 1.34 -16.00 0.35
N ARG A 279 1.29 -17.03 -0.50
CA ARG A 279 0.97 -16.86 -1.92
C ARG A 279 -0.55 -16.97 -2.04
N PRO A 280 -1.21 -16.13 -2.86
CA PRO A 280 -2.54 -16.45 -3.38
C PRO A 280 -2.51 -17.91 -3.85
N GLY A 281 -3.34 -18.76 -3.25
CA GLY A 281 -3.61 -20.06 -3.83
C GLY A 281 -4.11 -19.80 -5.25
N ARG A 282 -3.54 -20.49 -6.25
CA ARG A 282 -4.24 -20.53 -7.54
C ARG A 282 -5.60 -21.16 -7.26
N ALA A 283 -6.68 -20.44 -7.53
CA ALA A 283 -7.95 -21.08 -7.80
C ALA A 283 -7.66 -22.14 -8.87
N GLN A 284 -7.89 -23.40 -8.52
CA GLN A 284 -7.81 -24.52 -9.46
C GLN A 284 -8.95 -24.43 -10.46
#